data_AF-A0A538LFP3-F1
#
_entry.id   AF-A0A538LFP3-F1
#
_cell.length_a   1.000
_cell.length_b   1.000
_cell.length_c   1.000
_cell.angle_alpha   90.00
_cell.angle_beta   90.00
_cell.angle_gamma   90.00
#
_symmetry.space_group_name_H-M   'P 1'
#
loop_
_entity.id
_entity.type
_entity.pdbx_description
1 polymer ?
#
loop_
_entity_poly.entity_id
_entity_poly.type
_entity_poly.pdbx_seq_one_letter_code
_entity_poly.pdbx_strand_id
1 'polypeptide(L)' 'MTHELGPIGPDEIAFRLELTPAQLKVVHSALHSFLDNFGHDQPDVHRIVHQLLDKLPDEHSIRAIDISSG' A
#
# COMPACT_ATOMS: atom_id res chain seq x y z
N MET A 1 -15.41 21.85 -20.92
CA MET A 1 -14.82 21.51 -19.61
C MET A 1 -13.55 20.73 -19.88
N THR A 2 -12.40 21.39 -19.75
CA THR A 2 -11.08 20.78 -19.90
C THR A 2 -10.83 19.88 -18.70
N HIS A 3 -10.77 18.56 -18.93
CA HIS A 3 -10.28 17.63 -17.93
C HIS A 3 -8.76 17.86 -17.87
N GLU A 4 -8.31 18.67 -16.92
CA GLU A 4 -6.89 18.80 -16.63
C GLU A 4 -6.44 17.48 -16.01
N LEU A 5 -6.12 16.51 -16.88
CA LEU A 5 -5.37 15.33 -16.49
C LEU A 5 -4.16 15.86 -15.74
N GLY A 6 -3.99 15.45 -14.49
CA GLY A 6 -2.75 15.69 -13.75
C GLY A 6 -1.54 15.24 -14.58
N PRO A 7 -0.30 15.54 -14.15
CA PRO A 7 0.91 15.41 -14.97
C PRO A 7 1.30 13.98 -15.40
N ILE A 8 0.39 13.01 -15.33
CA ILE A 8 0.62 11.57 -15.37
C ILE A 8 -0.53 10.95 -16.17
N GLY A 9 -0.22 10.28 -17.27
CA GLY A 9 -1.23 9.60 -18.09
C GLY A 9 -1.94 8.48 -17.33
N PRO A 10 -3.13 8.01 -17.79
CA PRO A 10 -3.92 6.99 -17.10
C PRO A 10 -3.20 5.63 -16.91
N ASP A 11 -2.11 5.40 -17.65
CA ASP A 11 -1.30 4.18 -17.61
C ASP A 11 0.14 4.43 -17.12
N GLU A 12 0.43 5.66 -16.66
CA GLU A 12 1.78 6.06 -16.29
C GLU A 12 1.98 5.93 -14.77
N ILE A 13 3.07 5.27 -14.37
CA ILE A 13 3.40 5.10 -12.96
C ILE A 13 3.82 6.46 -12.40
N ALA A 14 2.95 7.05 -11.59
CA ALA A 14 3.17 8.35 -10.97
C ALA A 14 4.44 8.40 -10.10
N PHE A 15 4.69 7.32 -9.37
CA PHE A 15 5.83 7.20 -8.49
C PHE A 15 6.12 5.72 -8.21
N ARG A 16 7.41 5.36 -8.14
CA ARG A 16 7.86 4.05 -7.66
C ARG A 16 8.44 4.21 -6.27
N LEU A 17 7.83 3.54 -5.31
CA LEU A 17 8.33 3.49 -3.94
C LEU A 17 9.27 2.29 -3.80
N GLU A 18 10.55 2.56 -3.54
CA GLU A 18 11.49 1.53 -3.14
C GLU A 18 11.43 1.35 -1.63
N LEU A 19 11.24 0.11 -1.19
CA LEU A 19 11.12 -0.25 0.21
C LEU A 19 12.23 -1.23 0.57
N THR A 20 12.96 -0.93 1.64
CA THR A 20 13.78 -1.95 2.30
C THR A 20 12.86 -3.03 2.89
N PRO A 21 13.35 -4.25 3.17
CA PRO A 21 12.54 -5.28 3.82
C PRO A 21 11.87 -4.77 5.10
N ALA A 22 12.62 -4.07 5.97
CA ALA A 22 12.09 -3.50 7.21
C ALA A 22 10.95 -2.50 6.93
N GLN A 23 11.11 -1.60 5.97
CA GLN A 23 10.06 -0.65 5.58
C GLN A 23 8.84 -1.35 4.97
N LEU A 24 9.04 -2.41 4.18
CA LEU A 24 7.97 -3.21 3.62
C LEU A 24 7.10 -3.85 4.72
N LYS A 25 7.74 -4.40 5.77
CA LYS A 25 7.03 -4.94 6.94
C LYS A 25 6.24 -3.86 7.69
N VAL A 26 6.79 -2.66 7.82
CA VAL A 26 6.08 -1.52 8.42
C VAL A 26 4.86 -1.13 7.58
N VAL A 27 5.01 -0.98 6.27
CA VAL A 27 3.90 -0.62 5.36
C VAL A 27 2.79 -1.66 5.40
N HIS A 28 3.13 -2.95 5.29
CA HIS A 28 2.16 -4.04 5.38
C HIS A 28 1.38 -4.00 6.71
N SER A 29 2.08 -3.82 7.83
CA SER A 29 1.45 -3.76 9.16
C SER A 29 0.53 -2.54 9.33
N ALA A 30 0.92 -1.40 8.76
CA ALA A 30 0.13 -0.18 8.78
C ALA A 30 -1.16 -0.31 7.95
N LEU A 31 -1.09 -0.94 6.78
CA LEU A 31 -2.26 -1.18 5.92
C LEU A 31 -3.27 -2.12 6.58
N HIS A 32 -2.81 -3.19 7.24
CA HIS A 32 -3.68 -4.05 8.04
C HIS A 32 -4.31 -3.30 9.22
N SER A 33 -3.50 -2.57 10.00
CA SER A 33 -4.01 -1.73 11.10
C SER A 33 -5.03 -0.69 10.61
N PHE A 34 -4.86 -0.17 9.40
CA PHE A 34 -5.81 0.75 8.79
C PHE A 34 -7.14 0.06 8.48
N LEU A 35 -7.15 -1.15 7.90
CA LEU A 35 -8.39 -1.90 7.66
C LEU A 35 -9.11 -2.27 8.96
N ASP A 36 -8.36 -2.65 9.99
CA ASP A 36 -8.92 -3.08 11.28
C ASP A 36 -9.52 -1.91 12.08
N ASN A 37 -8.92 -0.72 12.00
CA ASN A 37 -9.27 0.43 12.84
C ASN A 37 -10.00 1.57 12.10
N PHE A 38 -9.95 1.61 10.77
CA PHE A 38 -10.56 2.64 9.94
C PHE A 38 -11.39 2.05 8.79
N GLY A 39 -12.56 2.63 8.55
CA GLY A 39 -13.27 2.42 7.27
C GLY A 39 -14.51 1.54 7.29
N HIS A 40 -15.22 1.47 8.42
CA HIS A 40 -16.60 0.92 8.39
C HIS A 40 -17.52 1.65 7.39
N ASP A 41 -17.20 2.90 7.01
CA ASP A 41 -18.03 3.74 6.13
C ASP A 41 -17.38 4.09 4.77
N GLN A 42 -16.21 3.52 4.40
CA GLN A 42 -15.48 3.91 3.19
C GLN A 42 -15.06 2.70 2.32
N PRO A 43 -16.00 2.13 1.55
CA PRO A 43 -15.75 0.93 0.74
C PRO A 43 -14.70 1.15 -0.36
N ASP A 44 -14.62 2.35 -0.94
CA ASP A 44 -13.63 2.67 -1.96
C ASP A 44 -12.20 2.65 -1.43
N VAL A 45 -12.00 3.14 -0.20
CA VAL A 45 -10.69 3.13 0.45
C VAL A 45 -10.28 1.70 0.78
N HIS A 46 -11.21 0.88 1.31
CA HIS A 46 -10.98 -0.55 1.54
C HIS A 46 -10.54 -1.26 0.27
N ARG A 47 -11.22 -1.00 -0.86
CA ARG A 47 -10.85 -1.57 -2.15
C ARG A 47 -9.42 -1.18 -2.56
N ILE A 48 -9.04 0.08 -2.39
CA ILE A 48 -7.68 0.56 -2.72
C ILE A 48 -6.64 -0.10 -1.81
N VAL A 49 -6.90 -0.22 -0.51
CA VAL A 49 -5.98 -0.85 0.44
C VAL A 49 -5.81 -2.34 0.12
N HIS A 50 -6.89 -3.06 -0.22
CA HIS A 50 -6.79 -4.43 -0.70
C HIS A 50 -5.98 -4.55 -1.99
N GLN A 51 -6.16 -3.63 -2.94
CA GLN A 51 -5.34 -3.58 -4.17
C GLN A 51 -3.87 -3.29 -3.89
N LEU A 52 -3.56 -2.57 -2.82
CA LEU A 52 -2.18 -2.37 -2.37
C LEU A 52 -1.60 -3.64 -1.75
N LEU A 53 -2.35 -4.29 -0.85
CA LEU A 53 -1.93 -5.53 -0.19
C LEU A 53 -1.68 -6.65 -1.20
N ASP A 54 -2.48 -6.74 -2.27
CA ASP A 54 -2.29 -7.70 -3.37
C ASP A 54 -0.96 -7.54 -4.11
N LYS A 55 -0.37 -6.33 -4.07
CA LYS A 55 0.94 -6.04 -4.67
C LYS A 55 2.10 -6.38 -3.72
N LEU A 56 1.82 -6.66 -2.45
CA LEU A 56 2.84 -6.98 -1.45
C LEU A 56 3.05 -8.50 -1.36
N PRO A 57 4.22 -8.95 -0.84
CA PRO A 57 4.42 -10.35 -0.49
C PRO A 57 3.40 -10.82 0.54
N ASP A 58 3.17 -12.12 0.59
CA ASP A 58 2.26 -12.75 1.53
C ASP A 58 2.67 -12.54 3.00
N GLU A 59 1.71 -12.75 3.90
CA GLU A 59 1.89 -12.52 5.33
C GLU A 59 3.07 -13.32 5.91
N HIS A 60 3.30 -14.56 5.46
CA HIS A 60 4.38 -15.39 5.99
C HIS A 60 5.74 -14.80 5.61
N SER A 61 5.88 -14.38 4.36
CA SER A 61 7.07 -13.69 3.85
C SER A 61 7.36 -12.39 4.60
N ILE A 62 6.32 -11.59 4.87
CA ILE A 62 6.46 -10.33 5.62
C ILE A 62 6.81 -10.58 7.08
N ARG A 63 6.16 -11.54 7.75
CA ARG A 63 6.40 -11.81 9.18
C ARG A 63 7.84 -12.22 9.46
N ALA A 64 8.48 -12.94 8.55
CA ALA A 64 9.86 -13.39 8.64
C ALA A 64 10.89 -12.24 8.61
N ILE A 65 10.51 -11.03 8.17
CA ILE A 65 11.42 -9.88 8.09
C ILE A 65 11.76 -9.36 9.49
N ASP A 66 13.05 -9.22 9.77
CA ASP A 66 13.54 -8.56 10.99
C ASP A 66 13.53 -7.02 10.82
N ILE A 67 12.91 -6.30 11.77
CA ILE A 67 12.81 -4.83 11.72
C ILE A 67 13.97 -4.11 12.40
N SER A 68 14.79 -4.83 13.18
CA SER A 68 16.01 -4.31 13.81
C SER A 68 17.19 -4.27 12.83
N SER A 69 17.05 -4.88 11.67
CA SER A 69 18.03 -4.89 10.59
C SER A 69 17.76 -3.70 9.65
N GLY A 70 18.11 -2.49 10.08
CA GLY A 70 17.95 -1.24 9.32
C GLY A 70 19.24 -0.44 9.27
#